data_AF-A0A3B1CAK7-F1
#
_entry.id   AF-A0A3B1CAK7-F1
#
_cell.length_a   1.000
_cell.length_b   1.000
_cell.length_c   1.000
_cell.angle_alpha   90.00
_cell.angle_beta   90.00
_cell.angle_gamma   90.00
#
_symmetry.space_group_name_H-M   'P 1'
#
loop_
_entity.id
_entity.type
_entity.pdbx_description
1 polymer ?
#
loop_
_entity_poly.entity_id
_entity_poly.type
_entity_poly.pdbx_seq_one_letter_code
_entity_poly.pdbx_strand_id
1 'polypeptide(L)'
;MGKGLRAKGRWRGVKWKSFHVLFSVFFALCFMLLALSMPSNIDARVKGKCKNCHSMHASKPNPVLTKGGCLGCHAQDPSGTRNIIVKGKTRIPQVMHNMDNGDLAGGNFYYVSDEFNPDYSKGHNVLGISLQEHPPMDLPPGFIGNIVIPGGTGPAYWPQQQQLTCAGTWGCHGNRTIEKPFKSVYGAHHTDDSVIDGSTVGRSYRFLYGIKGREQKQWEYQATTDDHNGYKGDTSHSTMDTISYLCGECHSRFHPNPNLGGETDVGENVWLRHPTDISFSNVHGGYAGSEFQDYTRYSLQAPVAYKNPTGRENIVDMDSMVMCTSCHRAHASPYEDMLRWDYTSNMFGRGDGCLTCHTQKGQQPAEAQP
;
A
#
# COMPACT_ATOMS: atom_id res chain seq x y z
N MET A 1 -0.58 -60.01 -89.46
CA MET A 1 -1.18 -59.90 -88.11
C MET A 1 -0.19 -59.20 -87.18
N GLY A 2 -0.62 -58.16 -86.48
CA GLY A 2 0.17 -57.47 -85.44
C GLY A 2 0.94 -56.23 -85.91
N LYS A 3 0.34 -55.04 -85.79
CA LYS A 3 1.08 -53.77 -85.63
C LYS A 3 0.51 -53.01 -84.45
N GLY A 4 1.42 -52.60 -83.55
CA GLY A 4 1.10 -52.05 -82.25
C GLY A 4 0.53 -50.64 -82.26
N LEU A 5 -0.05 -50.27 -81.12
CA LEU A 5 -0.42 -48.90 -80.78
C LEU A 5 0.08 -48.60 -79.36
N ARG A 6 0.88 -47.55 -79.29
CA ARG A 6 1.63 -47.05 -78.15
C ARG A 6 0.77 -46.01 -77.42
N ALA A 7 0.29 -46.31 -76.21
CA ALA A 7 -0.39 -45.32 -75.38
C ALA A 7 0.62 -44.66 -74.42
N LYS A 8 0.94 -43.38 -74.64
CA LYS A 8 1.67 -42.54 -73.68
C LYS A 8 0.65 -41.81 -72.78
N GLY A 9 0.42 -42.33 -71.58
CA GLY A 9 -0.31 -41.63 -70.51
C GLY A 9 0.60 -40.62 -69.81
N ARG A 10 0.26 -39.33 -69.89
CA ARG A 10 1.01 -38.21 -69.33
C ARG A 10 0.52 -37.93 -67.90
N TRP A 11 1.20 -38.45 -66.88
CA TRP A 11 0.99 -38.03 -65.49
C TRP A 11 1.40 -36.55 -65.34
N ARG A 12 0.43 -35.68 -65.06
CA ARG A 12 0.69 -34.28 -64.69
C ARG A 12 0.96 -34.21 -63.18
N GLY A 13 2.23 -34.19 -62.82
CA GLY A 13 2.68 -33.96 -61.45
C GLY A 13 2.24 -32.58 -60.95
N VAL A 14 1.46 -32.59 -59.87
CA VAL A 14 1.22 -31.39 -59.05
C VAL A 14 2.58 -30.97 -58.48
N LYS A 15 2.99 -29.73 -58.76
CA LYS A 15 4.31 -29.21 -58.36
C LYS A 15 4.40 -29.20 -56.84
N TRP A 16 5.19 -30.12 -56.27
CA TRP A 16 5.45 -30.29 -54.83
C TRP A 16 5.80 -28.98 -54.10
N LYS A 17 6.45 -28.03 -54.78
CA LYS A 17 6.76 -26.69 -54.25
C LYS A 17 5.52 -25.88 -53.87
N SER A 18 4.43 -25.98 -54.64
CA SER A 18 3.18 -25.28 -54.36
C SER A 18 2.46 -25.87 -53.14
N PHE A 19 2.59 -27.18 -52.91
CA PHE A 19 2.00 -27.87 -51.77
C PHE A 19 2.72 -27.51 -50.46
N HIS A 20 4.06 -27.43 -50.47
CA HIS A 20 4.82 -26.97 -49.30
C HIS A 20 4.54 -25.51 -48.94
N VAL A 21 4.41 -24.62 -49.93
CA VAL A 21 4.09 -23.21 -49.66
C VAL A 21 2.69 -23.07 -49.06
N LEU A 22 1.69 -23.76 -49.60
CA LEU A 22 0.33 -23.76 -49.06
C LEU A 22 0.26 -24.35 -47.65
N PHE A 23 1.00 -25.43 -47.38
CA PHE A 23 1.06 -26.05 -46.06
C PHE A 23 1.73 -25.15 -45.03
N SER A 24 2.84 -24.47 -45.39
CA SER A 24 3.52 -23.50 -44.51
C SER A 24 2.65 -22.27 -44.23
N VAL A 25 1.93 -21.76 -45.23
CA VAL A 25 0.99 -20.63 -45.04
C VAL A 25 -0.17 -21.03 -44.14
N PHE A 26 -0.73 -22.23 -44.32
CA PHE A 26 -1.78 -22.76 -43.45
C PHE A 26 -1.30 -22.93 -42.01
N PHE A 27 -0.10 -23.49 -41.80
CA PHE A 27 0.46 -23.67 -40.46
C PHE A 27 0.75 -22.33 -39.76
N ALA A 28 1.25 -21.33 -40.50
CA ALA A 28 1.47 -19.98 -39.98
C ALA A 28 0.15 -19.27 -39.60
N LEU A 29 -0.90 -19.42 -40.43
CA LEU A 29 -2.23 -18.90 -40.13
C LEU A 29 -2.86 -19.59 -38.91
N CYS A 30 -2.74 -20.90 -38.80
CA CYS A 30 -3.18 -21.66 -37.63
C CYS A 30 -2.42 -21.23 -36.37
N PHE A 31 -1.11 -20.98 -36.45
CA PHE A 31 -0.32 -20.51 -35.32
C PHE A 31 -0.70 -19.08 -34.90
N MET A 32 -0.99 -18.18 -35.85
CA MET A 32 -1.52 -16.84 -35.56
C MET A 32 -2.91 -16.90 -34.92
N LEU A 33 -3.81 -17.75 -35.41
CA LEU A 33 -5.14 -17.96 -34.83
C LEU A 33 -5.05 -18.60 -33.42
N LEU A 34 -4.08 -19.48 -33.19
CA LEU A 34 -3.81 -20.06 -31.87
C LEU A 34 -3.27 -18.99 -30.89
N ALA A 35 -2.38 -18.11 -31.36
CA ALA A 35 -1.86 -16.99 -30.57
C ALA A 35 -2.95 -15.96 -30.23
N LEU A 36 -3.92 -15.74 -31.14
CA LEU A 36 -5.06 -14.84 -30.94
C LEU A 36 -6.20 -15.45 -30.10
N SER A 37 -6.20 -16.77 -29.91
CA SER A 37 -7.21 -17.51 -29.10
C SER A 37 -6.74 -17.86 -27.69
N MET A 38 -5.56 -17.39 -27.29
CA MET A 38 -5.12 -17.33 -25.90
C MET A 38 -5.54 -15.98 -25.32
N PRO A 39 -6.74 -15.83 -24.73
CA PRO A 39 -7.02 -14.64 -23.94
C PRO A 39 -6.06 -14.63 -22.75
N SER A 40 -5.02 -13.79 -22.81
CA SER A 40 -4.37 -13.34 -21.59
C SER A 40 -5.41 -12.48 -20.86
N ASN A 41 -6.25 -13.13 -20.07
CA ASN A 41 -7.09 -12.47 -19.09
C ASN A 41 -6.14 -11.95 -18.00
N ILE A 42 -5.42 -10.87 -18.30
CA ILE A 42 -4.81 -10.03 -17.28
C ILE A 42 -5.99 -9.28 -16.67
N ASP A 43 -6.61 -9.87 -15.64
CA ASP A 43 -7.71 -9.23 -14.92
C ASP A 43 -7.09 -8.07 -14.14
N ALA A 44 -7.10 -6.89 -14.73
CA ALA A 44 -6.69 -5.67 -14.05
C ALA A 44 -7.55 -5.47 -12.81
N ARG A 45 -6.93 -5.10 -11.68
CA ARG A 45 -7.70 -4.83 -10.46
C ARG A 45 -8.70 -3.71 -10.65
N VAL A 46 -8.29 -2.65 -11.36
CA VAL A 46 -9.23 -1.61 -11.78
C VAL A 46 -10.19 -2.16 -12.85
N LYS A 47 -11.48 -2.15 -12.54
CA LYS A 47 -12.55 -2.58 -13.45
C LYS A 47 -13.29 -1.37 -14.02
N GLY A 48 -13.91 -1.54 -15.19
CA GLY A 48 -14.76 -0.52 -15.82
C GLY A 48 -14.20 0.04 -17.12
N LYS A 49 -14.80 1.15 -17.59
CA LYS A 49 -14.46 1.75 -18.88
C LYS A 49 -13.28 2.69 -18.71
N CYS A 50 -12.30 2.68 -19.63
CA CYS A 50 -11.14 3.58 -19.60
C CYS A 50 -11.56 5.05 -19.48
N LYS A 51 -12.68 5.44 -20.13
CA LYS A 51 -13.25 6.79 -20.07
C LYS A 51 -13.68 7.24 -18.66
N ASN A 52 -13.70 6.36 -17.66
CA ASN A 52 -13.98 6.75 -16.28
C ASN A 52 -12.78 7.45 -15.65
N CYS A 53 -11.56 7.09 -16.06
CA CYS A 53 -10.29 7.58 -15.52
C CYS A 53 -9.48 8.39 -16.53
N HIS A 54 -9.67 8.15 -17.83
CA HIS A 54 -8.91 8.79 -18.91
C HIS A 54 -9.76 9.73 -19.77
N SER A 55 -9.13 10.72 -20.38
CA SER A 55 -9.71 11.62 -21.38
C SER A 55 -8.70 11.92 -22.50
N MET A 56 -9.10 11.64 -23.74
CA MET A 56 -8.35 12.00 -24.94
C MET A 56 -8.58 13.46 -25.39
N HIS A 57 -9.59 14.13 -24.81
CA HIS A 57 -10.08 15.43 -25.24
C HIS A 57 -9.89 16.52 -24.17
N ALA A 58 -8.99 16.31 -23.22
CA ALA A 58 -8.63 17.35 -22.26
C ALA A 58 -7.84 18.45 -22.97
N SER A 59 -8.23 19.71 -22.79
CA SER A 59 -7.51 20.88 -23.33
C SER A 59 -6.06 20.95 -22.84
N LYS A 60 -5.82 20.45 -21.62
CA LYS A 60 -4.49 20.13 -21.07
C LYS A 60 -4.51 18.69 -20.55
N PRO A 61 -3.96 17.72 -21.29
CA PRO A 61 -3.95 16.33 -20.84
C PRO A 61 -3.02 16.14 -19.63
N ASN A 62 -3.49 15.41 -18.62
CA ASN A 62 -2.61 14.92 -17.55
C ASN A 62 -1.71 13.80 -18.09
N PRO A 63 -0.60 13.46 -17.40
CA PRO A 63 0.22 12.32 -17.75
C PRO A 63 -0.60 11.05 -17.97
N VAL A 64 -0.26 10.28 -19.00
CA VAL A 64 -0.98 9.04 -19.38
C VAL A 64 -2.48 9.28 -19.67
N LEU A 65 -2.84 10.50 -20.07
CA LEU A 65 -4.19 10.89 -20.47
C LEU A 65 -5.24 10.70 -19.36
N THR A 66 -4.82 10.74 -18.10
CA THR A 66 -5.77 10.70 -16.99
C THR A 66 -6.64 11.97 -16.96
N LYS A 67 -7.82 11.86 -16.37
CA LYS A 67 -8.73 13.00 -16.19
C LYS A 67 -8.24 14.00 -15.16
N GLY A 68 -7.33 13.60 -14.28
CA GLY A 68 -6.75 14.44 -13.24
C GLY A 68 -5.43 13.89 -12.70
N GLY A 69 -4.84 14.67 -11.81
CA GLY A 69 -3.78 14.25 -10.89
C GLY A 69 -4.22 13.14 -9.93
N CYS A 70 -3.37 12.78 -8.97
CA CYS A 70 -3.77 11.89 -7.87
C CYS A 70 -5.05 12.42 -7.19
N LEU A 71 -5.04 13.69 -6.78
CA LEU A 71 -6.19 14.35 -6.14
C LEU A 71 -7.40 14.50 -7.07
N GLY A 72 -7.17 14.69 -8.37
CA GLY A 72 -8.28 14.75 -9.35
C GLY A 72 -9.09 13.46 -9.45
N CYS A 73 -8.58 12.33 -8.95
CA CYS A 73 -9.30 11.06 -8.85
C CYS A 73 -9.60 10.67 -7.39
N HIS A 74 -8.69 10.95 -6.46
CA HIS A 74 -8.79 10.52 -5.06
C HIS A 74 -9.32 11.61 -4.12
N ALA A 75 -9.70 12.78 -4.64
CA ALA A 75 -10.34 13.86 -3.89
C ALA A 75 -11.37 14.58 -4.78
N GLN A 76 -12.23 13.81 -5.46
CA GLN A 76 -13.16 14.35 -6.46
C GLN A 76 -14.34 15.12 -5.85
N ASP A 77 -14.68 14.84 -4.61
CA ASP A 77 -15.79 15.47 -3.89
C ASP A 77 -15.41 15.65 -2.41
N PRO A 78 -14.42 16.52 -2.10
CA PRO A 78 -13.87 16.67 -0.75
C PRO A 78 -14.90 17.09 0.31
N SER A 79 -15.89 17.88 -0.09
CA SER A 79 -17.01 18.29 0.78
C SER A 79 -18.17 17.28 0.79
N GLY A 80 -18.08 16.24 -0.04
CA GLY A 80 -19.10 15.21 -0.18
C GLY A 80 -19.06 14.15 0.92
N THR A 81 -20.15 13.38 0.98
CA THR A 81 -20.38 12.34 1.99
C THR A 81 -20.04 10.94 1.49
N ARG A 82 -19.09 10.82 0.55
CA ARG A 82 -18.65 9.53 -0.02
C ARG A 82 -17.15 9.37 0.08
N ASN A 83 -16.72 8.33 0.78
CA ASN A 83 -15.34 7.89 0.83
C ASN A 83 -14.91 6.99 -0.34
N ILE A 84 -15.87 6.43 -1.09
CA ILE A 84 -15.61 5.61 -2.28
C ILE A 84 -16.54 6.06 -3.41
N ILE A 85 -15.96 6.59 -4.48
CA ILE A 85 -16.73 7.01 -5.65
C ILE A 85 -16.82 5.86 -6.66
N VAL A 86 -18.04 5.54 -7.06
CA VAL A 86 -18.34 4.47 -8.01
C VAL A 86 -18.73 5.07 -9.36
N LYS A 87 -17.97 4.72 -10.41
CA LYS A 87 -18.25 5.08 -11.81
C LYS A 87 -18.42 3.81 -12.63
N GLY A 88 -19.66 3.32 -12.75
CA GLY A 88 -19.92 2.00 -13.34
C GLY A 88 -19.27 0.89 -12.52
N LYS A 89 -18.31 0.15 -13.11
CA LYS A 89 -17.54 -0.89 -12.38
C LYS A 89 -16.27 -0.35 -11.69
N THR A 90 -15.93 0.92 -11.90
CA THR A 90 -14.74 1.54 -11.31
C THR A 90 -15.08 2.02 -9.91
N ARG A 91 -14.29 1.62 -8.91
CA ARG A 91 -14.36 2.11 -7.53
C ARG A 91 -13.09 2.91 -7.25
N ILE A 92 -13.24 4.11 -6.73
CA ILE A 92 -12.12 5.04 -6.51
C ILE A 92 -12.15 5.46 -5.04
N PRO A 93 -11.24 4.95 -4.18
CA PRO A 93 -11.16 5.39 -2.80
C PRO A 93 -10.79 6.87 -2.75
N GLN A 94 -11.46 7.63 -1.91
CA GLN A 94 -11.18 9.05 -1.69
C GLN A 94 -10.28 9.18 -0.46
N VAL A 95 -9.19 9.92 -0.61
CA VAL A 95 -8.26 10.26 0.48
C VAL A 95 -8.64 11.56 1.18
N MET A 96 -9.67 12.25 0.66
CA MET A 96 -10.22 13.48 1.22
C MET A 96 -11.73 13.49 1.01
N HIS A 97 -12.51 13.56 2.09
CA HIS A 97 -13.98 13.60 2.08
C HIS A 97 -14.54 14.13 3.41
N ASN A 98 -15.80 14.54 3.45
CA ASN A 98 -16.51 15.00 4.66
C ASN A 98 -17.62 14.02 5.12
N MET A 99 -17.38 12.72 4.91
CA MET A 99 -18.28 11.65 5.37
C MET A 99 -18.03 11.31 6.84
N ASP A 100 -19.06 11.45 7.68
CA ASP A 100 -19.03 11.02 9.09
C ASP A 100 -18.72 9.52 9.20
N ASN A 101 -17.75 9.17 10.06
CA ASN A 101 -17.25 7.81 10.24
C ASN A 101 -16.88 7.11 8.91
N GLY A 102 -16.45 7.90 7.92
CA GLY A 102 -16.15 7.44 6.57
C GLY A 102 -14.67 7.16 6.32
N ASP A 103 -13.78 7.47 7.24
CA ASP A 103 -12.34 7.36 7.04
C ASP A 103 -11.91 5.94 6.63
N LEU A 104 -11.09 5.87 5.58
CA LEU A 104 -10.48 4.63 5.12
C LEU A 104 -9.26 4.27 5.99
N ALA A 105 -8.65 3.11 5.79
CA ALA A 105 -7.55 2.64 6.63
C ALA A 105 -6.39 3.63 6.81
N GLY A 106 -6.09 4.40 5.75
CA GLY A 106 -5.04 5.41 5.77
C GLY A 106 -5.41 6.69 6.52
N GLY A 107 -6.68 6.87 6.89
CA GLY A 107 -7.23 8.12 7.38
C GLY A 107 -7.64 9.07 6.25
N ASN A 108 -7.79 10.35 6.56
CA ASN A 108 -8.48 11.31 5.70
C ASN A 108 -7.82 12.69 5.74
N PHE A 109 -7.29 13.15 4.62
CA PHE A 109 -6.61 14.45 4.52
C PHE A 109 -7.52 15.66 4.74
N TYR A 110 -8.85 15.46 4.86
CA TYR A 110 -9.80 16.50 5.25
C TYR A 110 -9.31 17.29 6.49
N TYR A 111 -8.71 16.60 7.47
CA TYR A 111 -8.25 17.23 8.72
C TYR A 111 -7.07 18.20 8.56
N VAL A 112 -6.31 18.10 7.46
CA VAL A 112 -5.13 18.94 7.20
C VAL A 112 -5.29 19.79 5.93
N SER A 113 -6.44 19.75 5.28
CA SER A 113 -6.61 20.40 3.98
C SER A 113 -6.89 21.89 4.10
N ASP A 114 -6.19 22.68 3.30
CA ASP A 114 -6.35 24.14 3.21
C ASP A 114 -7.73 24.57 2.70
N GLU A 115 -8.48 23.67 2.06
CA GLU A 115 -9.83 23.94 1.57
C GLU A 115 -10.87 24.02 2.70
N PHE A 116 -10.51 23.57 3.90
CA PHE A 116 -11.40 23.51 5.07
C PHE A 116 -10.83 24.30 6.26
N ASN A 117 -10.85 23.72 7.46
CA ASN A 117 -10.24 24.28 8.67
C ASN A 117 -9.07 23.39 9.07
N PRO A 118 -7.90 23.54 8.41
CA PRO A 118 -6.78 22.63 8.59
C PRO A 118 -6.19 22.71 9.99
N ASP A 119 -5.84 21.55 10.53
CA ASP A 119 -5.01 21.41 11.72
C ASP A 119 -3.86 20.46 11.38
N TYR A 120 -2.72 21.04 11.01
CA TYR A 120 -1.59 20.31 10.46
C TYR A 120 -0.90 19.37 11.46
N SER A 121 -1.19 19.49 12.76
CA SER A 121 -0.73 18.51 13.77
C SER A 121 -1.31 17.11 13.54
N LYS A 122 -2.35 17.00 12.72
CA LYS A 122 -3.15 15.79 12.56
C LYS A 122 -2.80 14.92 11.36
N GLY A 123 -1.81 15.30 10.56
CA GLY A 123 -1.54 14.62 9.30
C GLY A 123 -0.24 15.02 8.60
N HIS A 124 0.06 14.31 7.53
CA HIS A 124 1.10 14.71 6.61
C HIS A 124 0.62 15.84 5.69
N ASN A 125 1.39 16.94 5.63
CA ASN A 125 1.12 18.08 4.74
C ASN A 125 1.58 17.77 3.31
N VAL A 126 0.68 17.18 2.52
CA VAL A 126 0.96 16.75 1.14
C VAL A 126 0.71 17.87 0.13
N LEU A 127 1.62 17.99 -0.84
CA LEU A 127 1.53 18.94 -1.94
C LEU A 127 0.18 18.86 -2.66
N GLY A 128 -0.50 19.99 -2.73
CA GLY A 128 -1.82 20.14 -3.34
C GLY A 128 -3.00 19.84 -2.42
N ILE A 129 -2.76 19.49 -1.15
CA ILE A 129 -3.79 19.34 -0.12
C ILE A 129 -3.61 20.37 0.99
N SER A 130 -2.37 20.50 1.47
CA SER A 130 -2.01 21.36 2.60
C SER A 130 -0.88 22.30 2.20
N LEU A 131 -0.83 23.47 2.83
CA LEU A 131 0.30 24.36 2.68
C LEU A 131 1.53 23.69 3.25
N GLN A 132 2.67 23.99 2.65
CA GLN A 132 3.92 23.77 3.32
C GLN A 132 3.97 24.69 4.55
N GLU A 133 4.06 24.09 5.73
CA GLU A 133 4.20 24.86 6.95
C GLU A 133 5.46 25.72 6.92
N HIS A 134 5.38 26.87 7.62
CA HIS A 134 6.45 27.84 7.61
C HIS A 134 7.79 27.21 8.04
N PRO A 135 8.90 27.60 7.38
CA PRO A 135 10.00 26.68 7.22
C PRO A 135 10.87 26.51 8.49
N PRO A 136 11.29 25.26 8.83
CA PRO A 136 10.60 24.09 8.32
C PRO A 136 10.55 22.79 9.11
N MET A 137 9.35 22.20 9.14
CA MET A 137 9.13 20.74 9.11
C MET A 137 9.31 20.16 7.69
N ASP A 138 10.30 20.66 6.95
CA ASP A 138 10.63 20.22 5.58
C ASP A 138 11.48 18.96 5.61
N LEU A 139 11.97 18.54 6.77
CA LEU A 139 12.75 17.32 6.91
C LEU A 139 11.92 16.31 7.70
N PRO A 140 11.64 15.12 7.14
CA PRO A 140 11.02 14.06 7.91
C PRO A 140 11.81 13.80 9.20
N PRO A 141 11.15 13.76 10.37
CA PRO A 141 11.82 13.46 11.63
C PRO A 141 12.62 12.16 11.52
N GLY A 142 13.90 12.23 11.88
CA GLY A 142 14.78 11.06 11.87
C GLY A 142 15.23 10.60 10.48
N PHE A 143 15.17 11.47 9.47
CA PHE A 143 15.65 11.17 8.12
C PHE A 143 17.14 10.79 8.10
N ILE A 144 17.44 9.70 7.40
CA ILE A 144 18.80 9.28 7.03
C ILE A 144 18.83 9.14 5.51
N GLY A 145 19.83 9.76 4.87
CA GLY A 145 20.00 9.69 3.42
C GLY A 145 20.67 8.39 2.96
N ASN A 146 20.50 8.05 1.68
CA ASN A 146 21.13 6.88 1.04
C ASN A 146 20.77 5.52 1.67
N ILE A 147 19.63 5.42 2.33
CA ILE A 147 19.13 4.14 2.82
C ILE A 147 18.78 3.19 1.66
N VAL A 148 18.78 1.89 1.94
CA VAL A 148 18.34 0.89 0.96
C VAL A 148 16.81 0.87 0.96
N ILE A 149 16.21 0.94 -0.22
CA ILE A 149 14.75 0.89 -0.40
C ILE A 149 14.40 -0.07 -1.54
N PRO A 150 13.15 -0.53 -1.65
CA PRO A 150 12.70 -1.28 -2.81
C PRO A 150 13.02 -0.54 -4.12
N GLY A 151 13.76 -1.22 -5.01
CA GLY A 151 14.21 -0.67 -6.29
C GLY A 151 15.57 0.02 -6.31
N GLY A 152 16.24 0.18 -5.16
CA GLY A 152 17.61 0.71 -5.11
C GLY A 152 17.92 1.48 -3.83
N THR A 153 18.36 2.72 -3.99
CA THR A 153 18.79 3.59 -2.89
C THR A 153 17.90 4.82 -2.83
N GLY A 154 17.51 5.19 -1.61
CA GLY A 154 16.74 6.41 -1.34
C GLY A 154 17.56 7.68 -1.60
N PRO A 155 16.92 8.86 -1.55
CA PRO A 155 17.62 10.12 -1.76
C PRO A 155 18.72 10.35 -0.72
N ALA A 156 19.81 10.99 -1.13
CA ALA A 156 20.95 11.29 -0.25
C ALA A 156 20.64 12.35 0.81
N TYR A 157 19.69 13.24 0.53
CA TYR A 157 19.24 14.30 1.41
C TYR A 157 17.80 14.65 1.05
N TRP A 158 17.10 15.31 1.97
CA TRP A 158 15.80 15.92 1.70
C TRP A 158 16.00 17.41 1.38
N PRO A 159 15.70 17.89 0.16
CA PRO A 159 15.92 19.27 -0.22
C PRO A 159 15.09 20.23 0.66
N GLN A 160 15.65 21.42 0.91
CA GLN A 160 14.89 22.49 1.52
C GLN A 160 13.67 22.81 0.64
N GLN A 161 12.52 23.11 1.25
CA GLN A 161 11.27 23.39 0.55
C GLN A 161 10.68 22.19 -0.23
N GLN A 162 11.24 20.98 -0.11
CA GLN A 162 10.62 19.81 -0.69
C GLN A 162 9.44 19.35 0.16
N GLN A 163 8.23 19.59 -0.31
CA GLN A 163 7.02 19.06 0.33
C GLN A 163 6.82 17.58 0.01
N LEU A 164 6.19 16.83 0.93
CA LEU A 164 5.75 15.47 0.67
C LEU A 164 4.75 15.45 -0.50
N THR A 165 4.84 14.44 -1.35
CA THR A 165 3.94 14.23 -2.50
C THR A 165 3.24 12.88 -2.37
N CYS A 166 2.19 12.62 -3.16
CA CYS A 166 1.53 11.32 -3.11
C CYS A 166 2.44 10.18 -3.58
N ALA A 167 3.29 10.43 -4.58
CA ALA A 167 4.10 9.40 -5.22
C ALA A 167 5.40 9.97 -5.79
N GLY A 168 6.34 9.09 -6.12
CA GLY A 168 7.66 9.49 -6.64
C GLY A 168 8.70 9.52 -5.54
N THR A 169 9.88 10.10 -5.78
CA THR A 169 10.97 10.09 -4.79
C THR A 169 10.58 10.70 -3.45
N TRP A 170 9.79 11.77 -3.49
CA TRP A 170 9.32 12.49 -2.32
C TRP A 170 7.91 12.09 -1.91
N GLY A 171 7.46 10.87 -2.24
CA GLY A 171 6.13 10.39 -1.88
C GLY A 171 6.12 8.97 -1.35
N CYS A 172 4.96 8.54 -0.84
CA CYS A 172 4.80 7.22 -0.23
C CYS A 172 4.48 6.13 -1.26
N HIS A 173 3.76 6.48 -2.33
CA HIS A 173 3.35 5.51 -3.35
C HIS A 173 4.32 5.44 -4.53
N GLY A 174 4.37 4.27 -5.17
CA GLY A 174 5.18 4.02 -6.34
C GLY A 174 6.63 3.66 -6.02
N ASN A 175 7.42 3.52 -7.08
CA ASN A 175 8.85 3.33 -6.93
C ASN A 175 9.54 4.67 -6.62
N ARG A 176 10.03 4.83 -5.39
CA ARG A 176 10.68 6.06 -4.91
C ARG A 176 12.06 6.34 -5.52
N THR A 177 12.63 5.42 -6.30
CA THR A 177 13.82 5.71 -7.13
C THR A 177 13.46 6.44 -8.42
N ILE A 178 12.16 6.66 -8.68
CA ILE A 178 11.65 7.40 -9.83
C ILE A 178 11.04 8.72 -9.33
N GLU A 179 11.68 9.83 -9.69
CA GLU A 179 11.28 11.17 -9.24
C GLU A 179 9.83 11.53 -9.59
N LYS A 180 9.43 11.29 -10.85
CA LYS A 180 8.13 11.74 -11.37
C LYS A 180 6.97 10.89 -10.81
N PRO A 181 5.98 11.48 -10.09
CA PRO A 181 4.91 10.74 -9.44
C PRO A 181 4.14 9.78 -10.37
N PHE A 182 3.74 10.24 -11.55
CA PHE A 182 3.00 9.38 -12.49
C PHE A 182 3.85 8.28 -13.13
N LYS A 183 5.15 8.50 -13.24
CA LYS A 183 6.07 7.49 -13.76
C LYS A 183 6.35 6.43 -12.69
N SER A 184 6.42 6.81 -11.42
CA SER A 184 6.70 5.88 -10.32
C SER A 184 5.55 4.90 -10.04
N VAL A 185 4.30 5.26 -10.37
CA VAL A 185 3.12 4.38 -10.26
C VAL A 185 2.59 3.87 -11.61
N TYR A 186 3.37 4.03 -12.68
CA TYR A 186 2.89 3.75 -14.04
C TYR A 186 2.41 2.30 -14.19
N GLY A 187 1.17 2.14 -14.67
CA GLY A 187 0.56 0.82 -14.90
C GLY A 187 0.03 0.11 -13.65
N ALA A 188 0.37 0.55 -12.44
CA ALA A 188 0.07 -0.17 -11.19
C ALA A 188 -1.42 -0.49 -11.00
N HIS A 189 -2.31 0.46 -11.35
CA HIS A 189 -3.76 0.27 -11.29
C HIS A 189 -4.29 -0.84 -12.21
N HIS A 190 -3.56 -1.17 -13.27
CA HIS A 190 -3.92 -2.19 -14.26
C HIS A 190 -3.30 -3.56 -13.97
N THR A 191 -2.45 -3.65 -12.97
CA THR A 191 -1.79 -4.90 -12.61
C THR A 191 -2.79 -5.87 -11.97
N ASP A 192 -2.58 -7.16 -12.20
CA ASP A 192 -3.20 -8.22 -11.42
C ASP A 192 -2.48 -8.32 -10.07
N ASP A 193 -3.21 -7.90 -9.04
CA ASP A 193 -2.79 -7.83 -7.65
C ASP A 193 -3.36 -8.98 -6.81
N SER A 194 -3.86 -10.05 -7.45
CA SER A 194 -4.33 -11.26 -6.75
C SER A 194 -3.28 -11.88 -5.82
N VAL A 195 -2.01 -11.59 -6.10
CA VAL A 195 -0.86 -11.89 -5.25
C VAL A 195 -0.11 -10.58 -4.99
N ILE A 196 -0.05 -10.20 -3.72
CA ILE A 196 0.71 -9.03 -3.23
C ILE A 196 2.08 -9.50 -2.74
N ASP A 197 3.02 -9.69 -3.66
CA ASP A 197 4.37 -10.19 -3.38
C ASP A 197 5.46 -9.10 -3.39
N GLY A 198 5.09 -7.83 -3.62
CA GLY A 198 6.03 -6.70 -3.63
C GLY A 198 6.90 -6.61 -4.88
N SER A 199 6.79 -7.53 -5.84
CA SER A 199 7.69 -7.63 -7.01
C SER A 199 7.60 -6.45 -7.98
N THR A 200 6.45 -5.78 -8.01
CA THR A 200 6.20 -4.56 -8.79
C THR A 200 5.32 -3.63 -7.98
N VAL A 201 5.25 -2.35 -8.33
CA VAL A 201 4.34 -1.39 -7.68
C VAL A 201 2.90 -1.92 -7.63
N GLY A 202 2.39 -2.44 -8.75
CA GLY A 202 1.02 -2.97 -8.81
C GLY A 202 0.81 -4.30 -8.06
N ARG A 203 1.88 -5.02 -7.70
CA ARG A 203 1.85 -6.22 -6.84
C ARG A 203 2.31 -5.93 -5.42
N SER A 204 2.42 -4.66 -5.05
CA SER A 204 2.77 -4.25 -3.69
C SER A 204 1.53 -3.69 -2.99
N TYR A 205 1.47 -3.87 -1.68
CA TYR A 205 0.33 -3.46 -0.87
C TYR A 205 0.06 -1.96 -1.07
N ARG A 206 -1.13 -1.61 -1.58
CA ARG A 206 -1.55 -0.22 -1.86
C ARG A 206 -0.56 0.58 -2.71
N PHE A 207 0.11 -0.07 -3.66
CA PHE A 207 1.16 0.54 -4.50
C PHE A 207 2.35 1.10 -3.72
N LEU A 208 2.58 0.63 -2.49
CA LEU A 208 3.76 0.93 -1.68
C LEU A 208 4.85 -0.05 -2.10
N TYR A 209 5.74 0.34 -3.01
CA TYR A 209 6.59 -0.60 -3.73
C TYR A 209 7.41 -1.49 -2.78
N GLY A 210 7.39 -2.80 -2.99
CA GLY A 210 8.12 -3.78 -2.17
C GLY A 210 7.37 -4.25 -0.92
N ILE A 211 6.35 -3.50 -0.47
CA ILE A 211 5.62 -3.81 0.76
C ILE A 211 4.59 -4.90 0.52
N LYS A 212 4.51 -5.85 1.45
CA LYS A 212 3.56 -6.97 1.42
C LYS A 212 2.47 -6.80 2.46
N GLY A 213 1.35 -7.46 2.20
CA GLY A 213 0.18 -7.43 3.07
C GLY A 213 -1.05 -7.94 2.34
N ARG A 214 -2.20 -7.70 2.95
CA ARG A 214 -3.51 -8.00 2.38
C ARG A 214 -4.36 -6.73 2.38
N GLU A 215 -4.85 -6.35 1.22
CA GLU A 215 -5.80 -5.24 1.11
C GLU A 215 -7.24 -5.72 1.27
N GLN A 216 -7.97 -5.09 2.19
CA GLN A 216 -9.40 -5.31 2.37
C GLN A 216 -10.18 -4.66 1.21
N LYS A 217 -11.25 -5.32 0.77
CA LYS A 217 -11.96 -4.98 -0.48
C LYS A 217 -12.51 -3.55 -0.53
N GLN A 218 -12.81 -2.96 0.62
CA GLN A 218 -13.32 -1.59 0.76
C GLN A 218 -12.32 -0.67 1.45
N TRP A 219 -11.03 -0.99 1.42
CA TRP A 219 -9.98 -0.17 2.05
C TRP A 219 -10.22 0.08 3.54
N GLU A 220 -10.82 -0.90 4.23
CA GLU A 220 -11.34 -0.88 5.61
C GLU A 220 -12.56 -0.01 5.88
N TYR A 221 -13.23 0.51 4.85
CA TYR A 221 -14.57 1.01 5.08
C TYR A 221 -15.48 -0.14 5.54
N GLN A 222 -16.06 0.00 6.73
CA GLN A 222 -16.89 -1.02 7.39
C GLN A 222 -16.16 -2.36 7.60
N ALA A 223 -14.86 -2.31 7.89
CA ALA A 223 -14.12 -3.50 8.29
C ALA A 223 -14.71 -4.15 9.55
N THR A 224 -14.48 -5.46 9.69
CA THR A 224 -14.74 -6.23 10.90
C THR A 224 -13.43 -6.83 11.40
N THR A 225 -13.43 -7.39 12.62
CA THR A 225 -12.25 -8.04 13.20
C THR A 225 -11.80 -9.31 12.48
N ASP A 226 -12.57 -9.78 11.49
CA ASP A 226 -12.28 -10.92 10.62
C ASP A 226 -12.34 -10.59 9.10
N ASP A 227 -12.54 -9.31 8.74
CA ASP A 227 -12.40 -8.77 7.37
C ASP A 227 -11.79 -7.37 7.43
N HIS A 228 -10.46 -7.32 7.49
CA HIS A 228 -9.64 -6.11 7.65
C HIS A 228 -8.40 -6.16 6.76
N ASN A 229 -7.58 -5.10 6.74
CA ASN A 229 -6.29 -5.23 6.07
C ASN A 229 -5.38 -6.15 6.88
N GLY A 230 -4.58 -6.91 6.16
CA GLY A 230 -3.49 -7.68 6.74
C GLY A 230 -2.18 -6.92 6.59
N TYR A 231 -1.48 -6.70 7.70
CA TYR A 231 -0.19 -6.00 7.70
C TYR A 231 0.94 -6.99 7.92
N LYS A 232 1.95 -6.96 7.04
CA LYS A 232 3.14 -7.79 7.21
C LYS A 232 4.07 -7.12 8.22
N GLY A 233 4.56 -7.90 9.19
CA GLY A 233 5.65 -7.55 10.11
C GLY A 233 6.83 -8.53 10.00
N ASP A 234 7.98 -8.14 10.57
CA ASP A 234 9.20 -8.94 10.57
C ASP A 234 10.04 -8.73 11.86
N THR A 235 9.97 -9.68 12.78
CA THR A 235 10.65 -9.60 14.08
C THR A 235 12.17 -9.67 14.02
N SER A 236 12.75 -10.11 12.90
CA SER A 236 14.20 -10.04 12.72
C SER A 236 14.67 -8.69 12.20
N HIS A 237 13.76 -7.76 11.90
CA HIS A 237 14.03 -6.43 11.39
C HIS A 237 14.98 -6.43 10.18
N SER A 238 14.90 -7.48 9.36
CA SER A 238 15.90 -7.77 8.33
C SER A 238 15.36 -7.59 6.91
N THR A 239 14.04 -7.53 6.79
CA THR A 239 13.34 -7.39 5.51
C THR A 239 12.93 -5.93 5.28
N MET A 240 12.60 -5.64 4.01
CA MET A 240 12.12 -4.33 3.56
C MET A 240 10.64 -4.35 3.17
N ASP A 241 9.93 -5.44 3.45
CA ASP A 241 8.59 -5.70 2.92
C ASP A 241 7.46 -5.51 3.95
N THR A 242 7.76 -4.82 5.06
CA THR A 242 6.81 -4.46 6.13
C THR A 242 6.35 -3.01 6.01
N ILE A 243 5.15 -2.72 6.51
CA ILE A 243 4.66 -1.33 6.52
C ILE A 243 5.51 -0.42 7.42
N SER A 244 6.09 -0.96 8.50
CA SER A 244 6.98 -0.22 9.39
C SER A 244 8.28 0.15 8.67
N TYR A 245 8.83 -0.74 7.82
CA TYR A 245 9.99 -0.42 7.00
C TYR A 245 9.70 0.76 6.07
N LEU A 246 8.54 0.75 5.39
CA LEU A 246 8.11 1.86 4.53
C LEU A 246 8.12 3.20 5.27
N CYS A 247 7.54 3.25 6.48
CA CYS A 247 7.56 4.46 7.31
C CYS A 247 9.00 4.88 7.63
N GLY A 248 9.84 3.90 7.97
CA GLY A 248 11.27 4.08 8.20
C GLY A 248 12.07 4.55 6.98
N GLU A 249 11.54 4.43 5.76
CA GLU A 249 12.25 4.94 4.59
C GLU A 249 12.33 6.49 4.53
N CYS A 250 11.57 7.18 5.37
CA CYS A 250 11.69 8.61 5.63
C CYS A 250 12.01 8.89 7.11
N HIS A 251 11.43 8.11 8.01
CA HIS A 251 11.59 8.23 9.46
C HIS A 251 12.62 7.22 9.99
N SER A 252 13.79 7.16 9.37
CA SER A 252 14.73 6.04 9.51
C SER A 252 15.16 5.77 10.95
N ARG A 253 15.41 6.81 11.75
CA ARG A 253 15.79 6.69 13.18
C ARG A 253 14.70 6.11 14.10
N PHE A 254 13.52 5.81 13.58
CA PHE A 254 12.42 5.20 14.32
C PHE A 254 12.25 3.71 14.05
N HIS A 255 13.07 3.12 13.16
CA HIS A 255 12.96 1.72 12.79
C HIS A 255 14.22 0.92 13.15
N PRO A 256 14.08 -0.28 13.77
CA PRO A 256 15.22 -1.08 14.26
C PRO A 256 16.04 -1.79 13.17
N ASN A 257 15.63 -1.70 11.89
CA ASN A 257 16.36 -2.32 10.79
C ASN A 257 17.76 -1.66 10.62
N PRO A 258 18.85 -2.44 10.49
CA PRO A 258 20.21 -1.91 10.33
C PRO A 258 20.45 -1.02 9.10
N ASN A 259 19.66 -1.15 8.04
CA ASN A 259 19.71 -0.27 6.86
C ASN A 259 19.05 1.09 7.12
N LEU A 260 18.35 1.24 8.25
CA LEU A 260 17.69 2.45 8.70
C LEU A 260 18.42 2.96 9.97
N GLY A 261 17.72 3.41 11.01
CA GLY A 261 18.33 3.86 12.26
C GLY A 261 18.95 2.75 13.10
N GLY A 262 18.48 1.51 12.91
CA GLY A 262 18.95 0.37 13.69
C GLY A 262 18.48 0.39 15.15
N GLU A 263 18.78 -0.69 15.87
CA GLU A 263 18.39 -0.86 17.27
C GLU A 263 18.98 0.22 18.18
N THR A 264 20.13 0.80 17.84
CA THR A 264 20.76 1.87 18.63
C THR A 264 19.96 3.17 18.65
N ASP A 265 19.31 3.57 17.54
CA ASP A 265 18.49 4.78 17.49
C ASP A 265 17.11 4.57 18.15
N VAL A 266 16.61 3.33 18.19
CA VAL A 266 15.30 2.98 18.79
C VAL A 266 15.43 2.64 20.28
N GLY A 267 16.55 2.05 20.69
CA GLY A 267 16.86 1.63 22.06
C GLY A 267 17.22 0.14 22.14
N GLU A 268 18.51 -0.15 22.41
CA GLU A 268 19.06 -1.52 22.44
C GLU A 268 18.77 -2.25 23.76
N ASN A 269 18.91 -1.55 24.90
CA ASN A 269 18.69 -2.10 26.24
C ASN A 269 17.53 -1.44 26.99
N VAL A 270 17.18 -0.22 26.59
CA VAL A 270 16.03 0.54 27.05
C VAL A 270 15.44 1.21 25.83
N TRP A 271 14.13 1.06 25.63
CA TRP A 271 13.43 1.72 24.53
C TRP A 271 13.53 3.24 24.68
N LEU A 272 14.23 3.89 23.74
CA LEU A 272 14.25 5.35 23.61
C LEU A 272 13.04 5.84 22.81
N ARG A 273 12.47 4.94 22.00
CA ARG A 273 11.31 5.16 21.14
C ARG A 273 10.40 3.94 21.22
N HIS A 274 9.11 4.12 20.94
CA HIS A 274 8.21 2.97 20.92
C HIS A 274 8.65 1.99 19.82
N PRO A 275 8.83 0.70 20.14
CA PRO A 275 9.30 -0.28 19.17
C PRO A 275 8.28 -0.52 18.05
N THR A 276 8.79 -0.96 16.91
CA THR A 276 8.04 -1.35 15.71
C THR A 276 8.58 -2.67 15.17
N ASP A 277 7.72 -3.46 14.53
CA ASP A 277 7.98 -4.84 14.08
C ASP A 277 8.42 -5.81 15.20
N ILE A 278 8.10 -5.48 16.46
CA ILE A 278 8.39 -6.33 17.63
C ILE A 278 7.19 -7.19 17.97
N SER A 279 7.42 -8.49 18.16
CA SER A 279 6.41 -9.44 18.63
C SER A 279 6.20 -9.34 20.14
N PHE A 280 4.99 -9.67 20.58
CA PHE A 280 4.66 -9.76 22.01
C PHE A 280 5.46 -10.82 22.77
N SER A 281 6.09 -11.78 22.09
CA SER A 281 7.05 -12.71 22.69
C SER A 281 8.33 -12.03 23.17
N ASN A 282 8.72 -10.91 22.57
CA ASN A 282 10.00 -10.24 22.80
C ASN A 282 9.93 -9.12 23.84
N VAL A 283 8.78 -8.98 24.50
CA VAL A 283 8.59 -8.01 25.58
C VAL A 283 9.36 -8.45 26.82
N HIS A 284 9.78 -7.48 27.64
CA HIS A 284 10.53 -7.78 28.86
C HIS A 284 9.74 -8.70 29.79
N GLY A 285 10.37 -9.79 30.25
CA GLY A 285 9.71 -10.82 31.07
C GLY A 285 8.98 -11.92 30.28
N GLY A 286 8.92 -11.82 28.94
CA GLY A 286 8.22 -12.76 28.07
C GLY A 286 6.70 -12.52 28.03
N TYR A 287 6.00 -13.19 27.12
CA TYR A 287 4.56 -12.95 26.89
C TYR A 287 3.66 -13.35 28.08
N ALA A 288 3.92 -14.52 28.68
CA ALA A 288 3.09 -15.02 29.78
C ALA A 288 3.24 -14.16 31.04
N GLY A 289 2.11 -13.66 31.56
CA GLY A 289 2.07 -12.72 32.68
C GLY A 289 2.37 -11.27 32.29
N SER A 290 2.67 -10.98 31.01
CA SER A 290 2.92 -9.61 30.56
C SER A 290 1.64 -8.79 30.41
N GLU A 291 1.83 -7.48 30.34
CA GLU A 291 0.77 -6.51 30.04
C GLU A 291 0.10 -6.70 28.67
N PHE A 292 0.63 -7.56 27.79
CA PHE A 292 0.07 -7.83 26.47
C PHE A 292 -0.74 -9.13 26.42
N GLN A 293 -0.70 -9.93 27.49
CA GLN A 293 -1.29 -11.26 27.50
C GLN A 293 -2.81 -11.25 27.31
N ASP A 294 -3.50 -10.23 27.82
CA ASP A 294 -4.97 -10.15 27.72
C ASP A 294 -5.44 -9.52 26.39
N TYR A 295 -4.54 -8.92 25.61
CA TYR A 295 -4.85 -8.47 24.27
C TYR A 295 -4.92 -9.68 23.32
N THR A 296 -6.06 -10.36 23.33
CA THR A 296 -6.24 -11.68 22.69
C THR A 296 -7.14 -11.67 21.46
N ARG A 297 -7.69 -10.50 21.10
CA ARG A 297 -8.61 -10.32 19.98
C ARG A 297 -8.22 -9.11 19.16
N TYR A 298 -8.29 -9.23 17.85
CA TYR A 298 -7.91 -8.16 16.94
C TYR A 298 -8.71 -6.89 17.18
N SER A 299 -8.04 -5.74 17.25
CA SER A 299 -8.67 -4.41 17.34
C SER A 299 -8.50 -3.65 16.02
N LEU A 300 -9.61 -3.16 15.45
CA LEU A 300 -9.57 -2.24 14.31
C LEU A 300 -8.98 -0.87 14.70
N GLN A 301 -9.07 -0.52 15.98
CA GLN A 301 -8.52 0.72 16.52
C GLN A 301 -7.03 0.61 16.82
N ALA A 302 -6.55 -0.55 17.27
CA ALA A 302 -5.13 -0.80 17.54
C ALA A 302 -4.64 -2.06 16.81
N PRO A 303 -4.59 -2.05 15.45
CA PRO A 303 -4.28 -3.25 14.68
C PRO A 303 -2.85 -3.73 14.91
N VAL A 304 -2.65 -5.05 14.84
CA VAL A 304 -1.33 -5.68 14.89
C VAL A 304 -0.93 -6.22 13.51
N ALA A 305 0.37 -6.42 13.32
CA ALA A 305 0.93 -7.07 12.15
C ALA A 305 1.18 -8.57 12.41
N TYR A 306 1.27 -9.32 11.32
CA TYR A 306 1.56 -10.76 11.32
C TYR A 306 2.66 -11.07 10.30
N LYS A 307 3.36 -12.19 10.47
CA LYS A 307 4.38 -12.63 9.52
C LYS A 307 3.80 -12.92 8.12
N ASN A 308 2.64 -13.55 8.08
CA ASN A 308 1.93 -13.95 6.86
C ASN A 308 0.45 -13.57 6.96
N PRO A 309 0.11 -12.29 6.81
CA PRO A 309 -1.25 -11.82 7.05
C PRO A 309 -2.21 -12.21 5.91
N THR A 310 -3.44 -12.55 6.28
CA THR A 310 -4.53 -12.98 5.39
C THR A 310 -5.70 -11.99 5.39
N GLY A 311 -5.72 -11.05 6.34
CA GLY A 311 -6.79 -10.08 6.55
C GLY A 311 -8.03 -10.66 7.23
N ARG A 312 -7.87 -11.81 7.88
CA ARG A 312 -8.91 -12.55 8.61
C ARG A 312 -8.50 -12.93 10.03
N GLU A 313 -7.31 -12.50 10.44
CA GLU A 313 -6.78 -12.76 11.76
C GLU A 313 -7.59 -12.05 12.83
N ASN A 314 -8.34 -12.80 13.62
CA ASN A 314 -9.11 -12.26 14.74
C ASN A 314 -8.50 -12.57 16.12
N ILE A 315 -7.41 -13.35 16.15
CA ILE A 315 -6.66 -13.71 17.35
C ILE A 315 -5.38 -12.88 17.41
N VAL A 316 -5.09 -12.39 18.61
CA VAL A 316 -3.83 -11.74 18.96
C VAL A 316 -3.14 -12.62 20.01
N ASP A 317 -1.85 -12.85 19.83
CA ASP A 317 -1.06 -13.79 20.62
C ASP A 317 0.41 -13.35 20.68
N MET A 318 1.29 -14.22 21.19
CA MET A 318 2.71 -13.93 21.34
C MET A 318 3.46 -13.61 20.03
N ASP A 319 2.96 -14.07 18.89
CA ASP A 319 3.60 -13.85 17.58
C ASP A 319 3.08 -12.59 16.88
N SER A 320 2.05 -11.96 17.44
CA SER A 320 1.49 -10.70 16.96
C SER A 320 2.47 -9.56 17.20
N MET A 321 2.56 -8.65 16.22
CA MET A 321 3.60 -7.61 16.20
C MET A 321 3.01 -6.20 16.26
N VAL A 322 3.64 -5.35 17.06
CA VAL A 322 3.38 -3.89 17.02
C VAL A 322 4.01 -3.32 15.76
N MET A 323 3.29 -2.45 15.05
CA MET A 323 3.79 -1.74 13.87
C MET A 323 3.50 -0.24 13.99
N CYS A 324 4.11 0.58 13.13
CA CYS A 324 3.85 2.03 13.12
C CYS A 324 2.34 2.34 13.04
N THR A 325 1.63 1.60 12.18
CA THR A 325 0.19 1.82 11.98
C THR A 325 -0.70 1.17 13.04
N SER A 326 -0.14 0.56 14.09
CA SER A 326 -0.90 0.15 15.28
C SER A 326 -1.45 1.37 16.02
N CYS A 327 -0.71 2.48 16.02
CA CYS A 327 -1.11 3.72 16.69
C CYS A 327 -1.43 4.85 15.69
N HIS A 328 -0.76 4.88 14.53
CA HIS A 328 -0.90 5.99 13.58
C HIS A 328 -1.75 5.63 12.36
N ARG A 329 -2.42 6.64 11.80
CA ARG A 329 -2.95 6.67 10.44
C ARG A 329 -1.87 7.24 9.51
N ALA A 330 -1.80 6.77 8.26
CA ALA A 330 -0.72 7.13 7.35
C ALA A 330 -0.90 8.50 6.66
N HIS A 331 -2.13 8.94 6.43
CA HIS A 331 -2.45 10.22 5.80
C HIS A 331 -2.68 11.30 6.84
N ALA A 332 -3.78 11.19 7.57
CA ALA A 332 -4.19 12.11 8.63
C ALA A 332 -5.31 11.46 9.47
N SER A 333 -5.60 12.02 10.63
CA SER A 333 -6.65 11.53 11.54
C SER A 333 -7.38 12.72 12.19
N PRO A 334 -8.48 12.53 12.93
CA PRO A 334 -9.06 13.61 13.71
C PRO A 334 -8.23 13.98 14.96
N TYR A 335 -7.14 13.26 15.24
CA TYR A 335 -6.31 13.38 16.43
C TYR A 335 -4.88 13.84 16.07
N GLU A 336 -4.24 14.54 17.02
CA GLU A 336 -2.85 15.00 16.91
C GLU A 336 -1.89 13.81 16.69
N ASP A 337 -0.74 14.08 16.08
CA ASP A 337 0.29 13.09 15.70
C ASP A 337 -0.25 11.95 14.83
N MET A 338 -1.36 12.19 14.13
CA MET A 338 -2.06 11.22 13.29
C MET A 338 -2.51 9.96 14.04
N LEU A 339 -2.75 10.06 15.35
CA LEU A 339 -3.10 8.90 16.16
C LEU A 339 -4.47 8.31 15.77
N ARG A 340 -4.72 7.07 16.16
CA ARG A 340 -6.03 6.42 15.94
C ARG A 340 -7.05 6.75 17.04
N TRP A 341 -6.63 7.48 18.06
CA TRP A 341 -7.42 7.88 19.22
C TRP A 341 -6.92 9.24 19.76
N ASP A 342 -7.75 9.87 20.59
CA ASP A 342 -7.37 11.08 21.30
C ASP A 342 -6.47 10.73 22.49
N TYR A 343 -5.17 10.95 22.33
CA TYR A 343 -4.20 10.73 23.39
C TYR A 343 -4.35 11.73 24.55
N THR A 344 -4.73 12.97 24.27
CA THR A 344 -4.76 14.06 25.26
C THR A 344 -5.89 13.87 26.28
N SER A 345 -7.06 13.41 25.82
CA SER A 345 -8.22 13.21 26.68
C SER A 345 -8.36 11.78 27.19
N ASN A 346 -7.77 10.78 26.51
CA ASN A 346 -8.02 9.38 26.80
C ASN A 346 -6.77 8.52 27.02
N MET A 347 -5.66 9.12 27.48
CA MET A 347 -4.38 8.42 27.73
C MET A 347 -4.52 7.17 28.65
N PHE A 348 -5.54 7.15 29.52
CA PHE A 348 -5.76 6.09 30.51
C PHE A 348 -7.11 5.37 30.36
N GLY A 349 -7.81 5.52 29.24
CA GLY A 349 -9.06 4.77 28.98
C GLY A 349 -8.78 3.28 28.82
N ARG A 350 -9.29 2.42 29.72
CA ARG A 350 -9.12 0.97 29.56
C ARG A 350 -9.81 0.47 28.30
N GLY A 351 -9.09 -0.35 27.51
CA GLY A 351 -9.60 -0.88 26.24
C GLY A 351 -9.63 0.14 25.10
N ASP A 352 -9.01 1.31 25.31
CA ASP A 352 -8.81 2.34 24.31
C ASP A 352 -7.32 2.74 24.29
N GLY A 353 -6.88 3.27 23.17
CA GLY A 353 -5.53 3.72 22.90
C GLY A 353 -4.43 2.77 23.36
N CYS A 354 -3.47 3.29 24.12
CA CYS A 354 -2.31 2.54 24.62
C CYS A 354 -2.74 1.31 25.44
N LEU A 355 -3.81 1.43 26.23
CA LEU A 355 -4.30 0.37 27.11
C LEU A 355 -5.07 -0.72 26.36
N THR A 356 -5.24 -0.58 25.03
CA THR A 356 -5.68 -1.69 24.18
C THR A 356 -4.65 -2.83 24.20
N CYS A 357 -3.37 -2.49 24.09
CA CYS A 357 -2.27 -3.45 24.13
C CYS A 357 -1.68 -3.60 25.54
N HIS A 358 -1.61 -2.51 26.31
CA HIS A 358 -1.03 -2.47 27.66
C HIS A 358 -2.07 -2.75 28.75
N THR A 359 -2.66 -3.94 28.77
CA THR A 359 -3.86 -4.29 29.55
C THR A 359 -3.67 -4.27 31.07
N GLN A 360 -2.41 -4.38 31.53
CA GLN A 360 -2.06 -4.33 32.95
C GLN A 360 -1.56 -2.95 33.42
N LYS A 361 -1.34 -1.99 32.51
CA LYS A 361 -1.01 -0.61 32.90
C LYS A 361 -2.29 0.16 33.26
N GLY A 362 -2.18 1.09 34.20
CA GLY A 362 -3.33 1.87 34.68
C GLY A 362 -4.28 1.09 35.61
N GLN A 363 -3.88 -0.08 36.12
CA GLN A 363 -4.54 -0.67 37.28
C GLN A 363 -4.06 0.10 38.52
N GLN A 364 -4.97 0.73 39.27
CA GLN A 364 -4.63 1.11 40.63
C GLN A 364 -4.28 -0.19 41.38
N PRO A 365 -3.20 -0.22 42.18
CA PRO A 365 -2.92 -1.38 43.00
C PRO A 365 -4.16 -1.64 43.84
N ALA A 366 -4.65 -2.88 43.83
CA ALA A 366 -5.73 -3.29 44.70
C ALA A 366 -5.35 -2.84 46.11
N GLU A 367 -6.14 -1.95 46.71
CA GLU A 367 -6.02 -1.64 48.13
C GLU A 367 -6.00 -2.98 48.85
N ALA A 368 -4.89 -3.27 49.52
CA ALA A 368 -4.84 -4.34 50.49
C ALA A 368 -5.91 -3.98 51.53
N GLN A 369 -7.08 -4.58 51.40
CA GLN A 369 -8.12 -4.52 52.42
C GLN A 369 -7.50 -5.08 53.71
N PRO A 370 -7.67 -4.39 54.86
CA PRO A 370 -6.93 -4.65 56.09
C PRO A 370 -7.10 -6.06 56.66
#